data_AF-A0A327ZZ71-F1
#
_entry.id   AF-A0A327ZZ71-F1
#
_cell.length_a   1.000
_cell.length_b   1.000
_cell.length_c   1.000
_cell.angle_alpha   90.00
_cell.angle_beta   90.00
_cell.angle_gamma   90.00
#
_symmetry.space_group_name_H-M   'P 1'
#
loop_
_entity.id
_entity.type
_entity.pdbx_description
1 polymer ?
#
loop_
_entity_poly.entity_id
_entity_poly.type
_entity_poly.pdbx_seq_one_letter_code
_entity_poly.pdbx_strand_id
1 'polypeptide(L)'
;MVDTVELLILIAILFGAQKYLSSLESGWLGLITPMIFILYMFIKYFYFNQYVEYFWFKLLIGNFILISNYYLGQEKKKERHKRELEKMKTRDL
;
A
#
# COMPACT_ATOMS: atom_id res chain seq x y z
N MET A 1 -18.68 -14.69 -8.80
CA MET A 1 -18.26 -13.40 -9.36
C MET A 1 -17.43 -12.73 -8.28
N VAL A 2 -16.10 -12.63 -8.42
CA VAL A 2 -15.37 -11.72 -7.53
C VAL A 2 -15.82 -10.34 -7.95
N ASP A 3 -16.68 -9.72 -7.14
CA ASP A 3 -17.12 -8.38 -7.46
C ASP A 3 -15.89 -7.49 -7.44
N THR A 4 -15.63 -6.82 -8.56
CA THR A 4 -14.58 -5.80 -8.66
C THR A 4 -14.68 -4.81 -7.50
N VAL A 5 -15.90 -4.59 -7.00
CA VAL A 5 -16.21 -3.84 -5.78
C VAL A 5 -15.52 -4.40 -4.53
N GLU A 6 -15.54 -5.71 -4.31
CA GLU A 6 -14.86 -6.37 -3.18
C GLU A 6 -13.35 -6.10 -3.22
N LEU A 7 -12.73 -6.19 -4.40
CA LEU A 7 -11.30 -5.90 -4.57
C LEU A 7 -10.99 -4.41 -4.33
N LEU A 8 -11.85 -3.50 -4.80
CA LEU A 8 -11.69 -2.07 -4.56
C LEU A 8 -11.79 -1.74 -3.06
N ILE A 9 -12.73 -2.35 -2.34
CA ILE A 9 -12.88 -2.19 -0.89
C ILE A 9 -11.62 -2.72 -0.18
N LEU A 10 -11.15 -3.91 -0.54
CA LEU A 10 -9.93 -4.48 0.03
C LEU A 10 -8.72 -3.55 -0.19
N ILE A 11 -8.53 -3.05 -1.42
CA ILE A 11 -7.46 -2.11 -1.73
C ILE A 11 -7.60 -0.84 -0.88
N ALA A 12 -8.80 -0.27 -0.75
CA ALA A 12 -9.03 0.92 0.06
C ALA A 12 -8.68 0.72 1.54
N ILE A 13 -9.05 -0.43 2.11
CA ILE A 13 -8.69 -0.81 3.49
C ILE A 13 -7.17 -0.95 3.62
N LEU A 14 -6.54 -1.66 2.68
CA LEU A 14 -5.09 -1.84 2.66
C LEU A 14 -4.35 -0.51 2.51
N PHE A 15 -4.88 0.44 1.75
CA PHE A 15 -4.35 1.80 1.66
C PHE A 15 -4.30 2.50 3.03
N GLY A 16 -5.42 2.44 3.76
CA GLY A 16 -5.51 3.01 5.11
C GLY A 16 -4.52 2.36 6.07
N ALA A 17 -4.50 1.02 6.08
CA ALA A 17 -3.57 0.24 6.89
C ALA A 17 -2.11 0.55 6.54
N GLN A 18 -1.80 0.64 5.25
CA GLN A 18 -0.46 0.91 4.74
C GLN A 18 0.05 2.28 5.21
N LYS A 19 -0.80 3.32 5.13
CA LYS A 19 -0.45 4.66 5.61
C LYS A 19 -0.15 4.67 7.11
N TYR A 20 -0.95 3.95 7.90
CA TYR A 20 -0.71 3.80 9.33
C TYR A 20 0.59 3.05 9.62
N LEU A 21 0.80 1.89 8.97
CA LEU A 21 2.00 1.07 9.16
C LEU A 21 3.28 1.77 8.73
N SER A 22 3.26 2.54 7.63
CA SER A 22 4.39 3.37 7.20
C SER A 22 4.67 4.57 8.11
N SER A 23 3.69 4.97 8.93
CA SER A 23 3.89 6.05 9.90
C SER A 23 4.74 5.61 11.10
N LEU A 24 4.74 4.32 11.43
CA LEU A 24 5.56 3.74 12.49
C LEU A 24 7.07 3.93 12.22
N GLU A 25 7.90 3.81 13.27
CA GLU A 25 9.36 3.95 13.17
C GLU A 25 9.96 3.03 12.10
N SER A 26 9.48 1.78 12.10
CA SER A 26 9.78 0.77 11.09
C SER A 26 8.95 0.99 9.83
N GLY A 27 9.16 2.11 9.13
CA GLY A 27 8.37 2.49 7.94
C GLY A 27 8.25 1.42 6.84
N TRP A 28 9.14 0.42 6.82
CA TRP A 28 9.07 -0.78 5.98
C TRP A 28 7.86 -1.68 6.27
N LEU A 29 7.21 -1.56 7.42
CA LEU A 29 5.97 -2.27 7.77
C LEU A 29 4.84 -1.99 6.77
N GLY A 30 4.87 -0.85 6.06
CA GLY A 30 3.91 -0.58 4.98
C GLY A 30 3.96 -1.61 3.84
N LEU A 31 5.11 -2.24 3.59
CA LEU A 31 5.27 -3.28 2.56
C LEU A 31 4.57 -4.60 2.92
N ILE A 32 4.06 -4.75 4.14
CA ILE A 32 3.23 -5.92 4.48
C ILE A 32 1.91 -5.91 3.70
N THR A 33 1.43 -4.74 3.29
CA THR A 33 0.13 -4.60 2.61
C THR A 33 0.08 -5.24 1.20
N PRO A 34 1.06 -5.05 0.30
CA PRO A 34 1.10 -5.82 -0.95
C PRO A 34 1.26 -7.33 -0.71
N MET A 35 2.01 -7.75 0.32
CA MET A 35 2.14 -9.17 0.67
C MET A 35 0.80 -9.79 1.10
N ILE A 36 0.02 -9.08 1.92
CA ILE A 36 -1.34 -9.49 2.33
C ILE A 36 -2.26 -9.57 1.11
N PHE A 37 -2.17 -8.62 0.18
CA PHE A 37 -2.96 -8.64 -1.04
C PHE A 37 -2.66 -9.85 -1.93
N ILE A 38 -1.39 -10.19 -2.13
CA ILE A 38 -0.96 -11.39 -2.85
C ILE A 38 -1.52 -12.64 -2.16
N LEU A 39 -1.34 -12.75 -0.85
CA LEU A 39 -1.81 -13.90 -0.07
C LEU A 39 -3.32 -14.08 -0.20
N TYR A 40 -4.08 -12.99 -0.08
CA TYR A 40 -5.54 -13.00 -0.24
C TYR A 40 -5.96 -13.50 -1.63
N MET A 41 -5.33 -12.98 -2.69
CA MET A 41 -5.60 -13.40 -4.07
C MET A 41 -5.30 -14.89 -4.29
N PHE A 42 -4.17 -15.38 -3.78
CA PHE A 42 -3.79 -16.79 -3.89
C PHE A 42 -4.73 -17.70 -3.08
N ILE A 43 -5.09 -17.33 -1.85
CA ILE A 43 -6.05 -18.10 -1.05
C ILE A 43 -7.38 -18.24 -1.80
N LYS A 44 -7.88 -17.14 -2.36
CA LYS A 44 -9.15 -17.13 -3.10
C LYS A 44 -9.12 -18.01 -4.35
N TYR A 45 -8.00 -17.99 -5.07
CA TYR A 45 -7.81 -18.80 -6.26
C TYR A 45 -7.65 -20.29 -5.94
N PHE A 46 -6.76 -20.65 -5.01
CA PHE A 46 -6.40 -22.04 -4.72
C PHE A 46 -7.38 -22.76 -3.78
N TYR A 47 -7.87 -22.10 -2.73
CA TYR A 47 -8.68 -22.76 -1.70
C TYR A 47 -10.18 -22.66 -1.96
N PHE A 48 -10.63 -21.52 -2.48
CA PHE A 48 -12.06 -21.30 -2.73
C PHE A 48 -12.47 -21.65 -4.17
N ASN A 49 -11.51 -22.02 -5.03
CA ASN A 49 -11.68 -22.35 -6.45
C ASN A 49 -12.58 -21.33 -7.20
N GLN A 50 -12.51 -20.07 -6.76
CA GLN A 50 -13.32 -19.01 -7.35
C GLN A 50 -12.63 -18.56 -8.63
N TYR A 51 -13.33 -18.69 -9.76
CA TYR A 51 -12.85 -18.13 -11.01
C TYR A 51 -12.72 -16.61 -10.87
N VAL A 52 -11.48 -16.14 -10.90
CA VAL A 52 -11.14 -14.72 -10.90
C VAL A 52 -10.82 -14.33 -12.34
N GLU A 53 -11.78 -13.70 -13.01
CA GLU A 53 -11.55 -13.15 -14.33
C GLU A 53 -10.39 -12.13 -14.28
N TYR A 54 -9.46 -12.26 -15.23
CA TYR A 54 -8.23 -11.46 -15.30
C TYR A 54 -7.39 -11.50 -14.02
N PHE A 55 -7.29 -12.66 -13.36
CA PHE A 55 -6.53 -12.87 -12.12
C PHE A 55 -5.16 -12.18 -12.13
N TRP A 56 -4.33 -12.48 -13.13
CA TRP A 56 -2.97 -11.92 -13.26
C TRP A 56 -2.97 -10.41 -13.41
N PHE A 57 -3.88 -9.86 -14.21
CA PHE A 57 -4.01 -8.42 -14.41
C PHE A 57 -4.41 -7.70 -13.13
N LYS A 58 -5.41 -8.22 -12.39
CA LYS A 58 -5.86 -7.68 -11.11
C LYS A 58 -4.77 -7.77 -10.04
N LEU A 59 -4.04 -8.88 -10.01
CA LEU A 59 -2.92 -9.08 -9.09
C LEU A 59 -1.80 -8.06 -9.37
N LEU A 60 -1.42 -7.86 -10.63
CA LEU A 60 -0.39 -6.91 -11.02
C LEU A 60 -0.80 -5.46 -10.72
N ILE A 61 -2.02 -5.06 -11.10
CA ILE A 61 -2.50 -3.69 -10.87
C ILE A 61 -2.66 -3.39 -9.38
N GLY A 62 -3.28 -4.28 -8.61
CA GLY A 62 -3.46 -4.07 -7.18
C GLY A 62 -2.12 -3.91 -6.45
N ASN A 63 -1.14 -4.77 -6.76
CA ASN A 63 0.21 -4.63 -6.22
C ASN A 63 0.91 -3.37 -6.69
N PHE A 64 0.81 -3.02 -7.98
CA PHE A 64 1.41 -1.80 -8.53
C PHE A 64 0.91 -0.55 -7.80
N ILE A 65 -0.41 -0.47 -7.57
CA ILE A 65 -1.02 0.64 -6.84
C ILE A 65 -0.51 0.69 -5.40
N LEU A 66 -0.51 -0.43 -4.67
CA LEU A 66 -0.05 -0.48 -3.27
C LEU A 66 1.44 -0.12 -3.16
N ILE A 67 2.29 -0.65 -4.04
CA ILE A 67 3.72 -0.34 -4.06
C ILE A 67 3.95 1.13 -4.41
N SER A 68 3.28 1.66 -5.44
CA SER A 68 3.38 3.08 -5.80
C SER A 68 2.99 4.00 -4.64
N ASN A 69 1.88 3.69 -3.97
CA ASN A 69 1.45 4.42 -2.79
C ASN A 69 2.47 4.38 -1.65
N TYR A 70 3.15 3.25 -1.45
CA TYR A 70 4.22 3.12 -0.46
C TYR A 70 5.35 4.10 -0.75
N TYR A 71 5.87 4.07 -1.98
CA TYR A 71 6.98 4.93 -2.39
C TYR A 71 6.62 6.42 -2.26
N LEU A 72 5.44 6.81 -2.75
CA LEU A 72 4.94 8.18 -2.63
C LEU A 72 4.77 8.62 -1.18
N GLY A 73 4.29 7.72 -0.30
CA GLY A 73 4.16 8.00 1.12
C GLY A 73 5.52 8.24 1.80
N GLN A 74 6.51 7.42 1.47
CA GLN A 74 7.87 7.54 2.01
C GLN A 74 8.59 8.79 1.50
N GLU A 75 8.41 9.13 0.22
CA GLU A 75 8.96 10.35 -0.37
C GLU A 75 8.40 11.60 0.32
N LYS A 76 7.08 11.67 0.49
CA LYS A 76 6.43 12.77 1.23
C LYS A 76 6.93 12.89 2.67
N LYS A 77 7.17 11.76 3.36
CA LYS A 77 7.73 11.76 4.72
C LYS A 77 9.14 12.36 4.74
N LYS A 78 9.99 11.99 3.77
CA LYS A 78 11.34 12.55 3.63
C LYS A 78 11.32 14.05 3.31
N GLU A 79 10.47 14.48 2.38
CA GLU A 79 10.32 15.90 2.05
C GLU A 79 9.85 16.73 3.24
N ARG A 80 8.87 16.24 4.00
CA ARG A 80 8.38 16.92 5.20
C ARG A 80 9.50 17.10 6.22
N HIS A 81 10.28 16.06 6.47
CA HIS A 81 11.40 16.13 7.40
C HIS A 81 12.47 17.14 6.94
N LYS A 82 12.80 17.15 5.65
CA LYS A 82 13.72 18.15 5.06
C LYS A 82 13.22 19.58 5.26
N ARG A 83 11.92 19.84 5.00
CA ARG A 83 11.31 21.16 5.20
C ARG A 83 11.30 21.58 6.67
N GLU A 84 11.08 20.64 7.60
CA GLU A 84 11.14 20.92 9.03
C GLU A 84 12.56 21.29 9.47
N LEU A 85 13.60 20.61 8.96
CA LEU A 85 15.00 20.97 9.20
C LEU A 85 15.39 22.34 8.61
N GLU A 86 14.94 22.66 7.40
CA GLU A 86 15.17 23.98 6.79
C GLU A 86 14.54 25.11 7.60
N LYS A 87 13.29 24.91 8.10
CA LYS A 87 12.62 25.88 8.97
C LYS A 87 13.36 26.14 10.29
N MET A 88 13.95 25.10 10.87
CA MET A 88 14.76 25.24 12.10
C MET A 88 16.02 26.07 11.82
N LYS A 89 16.75 25.76 10.73
CA LYS A 89 17.94 26.52 10.33
C LYS A 89 17.67 27.99 10.07
N THR A 90 16.54 28.33 9.45
CA THR A 90 16.16 29.73 9.19
C THR A 90 15.69 30.49 10.43
N ARG A 91 15.35 29.79 11.52
CA ARG A 91 14.94 30.40 12.80
C ARG A 91 16.11 30.63 13.75
N ASP A 92 17.20 29.88 13.57
CA ASP A 92 18.44 30.04 14.33
C ASP A 92 19.39 31.13 13.75
N LEU A 93 19.13 31.58 12.52
CA LEU A 93 19.81 32.73 11.87
C LEU A 93 19.05 34.03 12.15
#